data_AF-A0A956Z5B3-F1
#
_entry.id   AF-A0A956Z5B3-F1
#
_cell.length_a   1.000
_cell.length_b   1.000
_cell.length_c   1.000
_cell.angle_alpha   90.00
_cell.angle_beta   90.00
_cell.angle_gamma   90.00
#
_symmetry.space_group_name_H-M   'P 1'
#
loop_
_entity.id
_entity.type
_entity.pdbx_description
1 polymer ?
#
loop_
_entity_poly.entity_id
_entity_poly.type
_entity_poly.pdbx_seq_one_letter_code
_entity_poly.pdbx_strand_id
1 'polypeptide(L)'
;MSQRKNKMAHQEKDVASQIVQVQQLVERLSADFESADFRPNKTVSEGIKRSLKAVDAAIEHLAAEEHGEALRNSNIALLHAYFARAILDAEMTEHYLGESNFLEIDGGMSDWKDFVAGEMRILEEEIVALRQEIAEAGS
;
A
#
# COMPACT_ATOMS: atom_id res chain seq x y z
N MET A 1 -38.52 -12.65 -23.87
CA MET A 1 -38.24 -12.65 -22.41
C MET A 1 -37.06 -13.53 -22.00
N SER A 2 -36.85 -14.70 -22.63
CA SER A 2 -35.77 -15.65 -22.28
C SER A 2 -34.35 -15.06 -22.39
N GLN A 3 -34.02 -14.33 -23.47
CA GLN A 3 -32.68 -13.75 -23.67
C GLN A 3 -32.30 -12.63 -22.68
N ARG A 4 -33.26 -11.83 -22.19
CA ARG A 4 -32.97 -10.78 -21.19
C ARG A 4 -32.67 -11.37 -19.81
N LYS A 5 -33.38 -12.43 -19.41
CA LYS A 5 -33.10 -13.14 -18.14
C LYS A 5 -31.72 -13.78 -18.13
N ASN A 6 -31.31 -14.43 -19.23
CA ASN A 6 -29.96 -15.00 -19.33
C ASN A 6 -28.86 -13.94 -19.29
N LYS A 7 -29.07 -12.76 -19.88
CA LYS A 7 -28.08 -11.67 -19.85
C LYS A 7 -27.92 -11.07 -18.44
N MET A 8 -29.01 -10.88 -17.72
CA MET A 8 -28.97 -10.35 -16.34
C MET A 8 -28.32 -11.34 -15.37
N ALA A 9 -28.67 -12.63 -15.45
CA ALA A 9 -28.04 -13.66 -14.63
C ALA A 9 -26.52 -13.78 -14.88
N HIS A 10 -26.07 -13.55 -16.12
CA HIS A 10 -24.65 -13.52 -16.42
C HIS A 10 -23.95 -12.31 -15.80
N GLN A 11 -24.57 -11.12 -15.90
CA GLN A 11 -24.04 -9.88 -15.33
C GLN A 11 -23.96 -9.95 -13.80
N GLU A 12 -24.97 -10.51 -13.14
CA GLU A 12 -24.96 -10.75 -11.69
C GLU A 12 -23.80 -11.64 -11.27
N LYS A 13 -23.60 -12.77 -11.99
CA LYS A 13 -22.50 -13.71 -11.72
C LYS A 13 -21.13 -13.04 -11.88
N ASP A 14 -20.96 -12.22 -12.90
CA ASP A 14 -19.69 -11.52 -13.16
C ASP A 14 -19.40 -10.49 -12.06
N VAL A 15 -20.39 -9.70 -11.65
CA VAL A 15 -20.25 -8.72 -10.56
C VAL A 15 -19.98 -9.41 -9.22
N ALA A 16 -20.70 -10.50 -8.91
CA ALA A 16 -20.47 -11.29 -7.70
C ALA A 16 -19.05 -11.87 -7.67
N SER A 17 -18.59 -12.44 -8.79
CA SER A 17 -17.22 -12.96 -8.91
C SER A 17 -16.18 -11.85 -8.67
N GLN A 18 -16.41 -10.64 -9.20
CA GLN A 18 -15.50 -9.53 -8.98
C GLN A 18 -15.47 -9.10 -7.51
N ILE A 19 -16.63 -8.98 -6.85
CA ILE A 19 -16.70 -8.62 -5.42
C ILE A 19 -15.92 -9.61 -4.57
N VAL A 20 -16.08 -10.93 -4.82
CA VAL A 20 -15.34 -11.97 -4.10
C VAL A 20 -13.83 -11.85 -4.32
N GLN A 21 -13.38 -11.62 -5.55
CA GLN A 21 -11.95 -11.44 -5.83
C GLN A 21 -11.37 -10.20 -5.12
N VAL A 22 -12.11 -9.09 -5.12
CA VAL A 22 -11.70 -7.88 -4.43
C VAL A 22 -11.66 -8.10 -2.92
N GLN A 23 -12.67 -8.76 -2.35
CA GLN A 23 -12.70 -9.09 -0.93
C GLN A 23 -11.48 -9.93 -0.52
N GLN A 24 -11.17 -10.99 -1.26
CA GLN A 24 -9.99 -11.84 -1.02
C GLN A 24 -8.67 -11.06 -1.11
N LEU A 25 -8.57 -10.12 -2.06
CA LEU A 25 -7.42 -9.23 -2.17
C LEU A 25 -7.25 -8.37 -0.91
N VAL A 26 -8.35 -7.78 -0.41
CA VAL A 26 -8.31 -6.90 0.77
C VAL A 26 -7.98 -7.69 2.03
N GLU A 27 -8.57 -8.88 2.20
CA GLU A 27 -8.28 -9.78 3.31
C GLU A 27 -6.80 -10.18 3.34
N ARG A 28 -6.23 -10.52 2.17
CA ARG A 28 -4.81 -10.82 2.05
C ARG A 28 -3.94 -9.61 2.37
N LEU A 29 -4.30 -8.44 1.86
CA LEU A 29 -3.59 -7.20 2.16
C LEU A 29 -3.63 -6.85 3.65
N SER A 30 -4.76 -7.05 4.33
CA SER A 30 -4.87 -6.85 5.77
C SER A 30 -3.97 -7.80 6.54
N ALA A 31 -3.98 -9.09 6.17
CA ALA A 31 -3.10 -10.08 6.78
C ALA A 31 -1.61 -9.74 6.58
N ASP A 32 -1.21 -9.36 5.36
CA ASP A 32 0.16 -8.95 5.06
C ASP A 32 0.56 -7.72 5.91
N PHE A 33 -0.31 -6.70 5.99
CA PHE A 33 -0.07 -5.50 6.81
C PHE A 33 0.01 -5.79 8.31
N GLU A 34 -0.84 -6.67 8.84
CA GLU A 34 -0.83 -7.07 10.26
C GLU A 34 0.39 -7.93 10.62
N SER A 35 0.92 -8.69 9.65
CA SER A 35 2.09 -9.54 9.81
C SER A 35 3.43 -8.82 9.56
N ALA A 36 3.38 -7.59 9.06
CA ALA A 36 4.56 -6.80 8.78
C ALA A 36 5.34 -6.49 10.06
N ASP A 37 6.65 -6.76 10.05
CA ASP A 37 7.57 -6.48 11.17
C ASP A 37 8.12 -5.04 11.14
N PHE A 38 7.56 -4.19 10.28
CA PHE A 38 7.89 -2.78 10.17
C PHE A 38 6.77 -1.89 10.71
N ARG A 39 7.06 -0.60 10.87
CA ARG A 39 6.14 0.36 11.48
C ARG A 39 4.82 0.43 10.70
N PRO A 40 3.65 0.39 11.37
CA PRO A 40 2.36 0.48 10.70
C PRO A 40 2.15 1.86 10.06
N ASN A 41 1.87 1.86 8.76
CA ASN A 41 1.55 3.06 8.01
C ASN A 41 0.06 3.40 8.02
N LYS A 42 -0.23 4.65 8.37
CA LYS A 42 -1.60 5.15 8.46
C LYS A 42 -2.32 5.15 7.10
N THR A 43 -1.65 5.52 6.02
CA THR A 43 -2.19 5.51 4.66
C THR A 43 -2.58 4.11 4.21
N VAL A 44 -1.75 3.10 4.51
CA VAL A 44 -2.09 1.68 4.24
C VAL A 44 -3.33 1.27 5.03
N SER A 45 -3.34 1.54 6.34
CA SER A 45 -4.48 1.20 7.21
C SER A 45 -5.80 1.87 6.77
N GLU A 46 -5.74 3.14 6.36
CA GLU A 46 -6.91 3.87 5.85
C GLU A 46 -7.36 3.33 4.49
N GLY A 47 -6.43 2.95 3.62
CA GLY A 47 -6.74 2.33 2.35
C GLY A 47 -7.45 0.99 2.51
N ILE A 48 -6.97 0.13 3.41
CA ILE A 48 -7.64 -1.14 3.77
C ILE A 48 -9.05 -0.86 4.30
N LYS A 49 -9.20 0.05 5.27
CA LYS A 49 -10.50 0.41 5.85
C LYS A 49 -11.50 0.94 4.81
N ARG A 50 -11.04 1.81 3.90
CA ARG A 50 -11.89 2.35 2.81
C ARG A 50 -12.26 1.26 1.81
N SER A 51 -11.34 0.34 1.53
CA SER A 51 -11.60 -0.78 0.64
C SER A 51 -12.66 -1.73 1.21
N LEU A 52 -12.53 -2.15 2.47
CA LEU A 52 -13.55 -2.97 3.16
C LEU A 52 -14.93 -2.32 3.14
N LYS A 53 -15.02 -1.02 3.48
CA LYS A 53 -16.29 -0.29 3.43
C LYS A 53 -16.92 -0.28 2.03
N ALA A 54 -16.11 -0.19 0.98
CA ALA A 54 -16.60 -0.23 -0.40
C ALA A 54 -16.99 -1.66 -0.84
N VAL A 55 -16.33 -2.70 -0.32
CA VAL A 55 -16.78 -4.10 -0.49
C VAL A 55 -18.15 -4.30 0.13
N ASP A 56 -18.35 -3.85 1.38
CA ASP A 56 -19.64 -3.96 2.07
C ASP A 56 -20.76 -3.27 1.27
N ALA A 57 -20.51 -2.04 0.80
CA ALA A 57 -21.45 -1.34 -0.06
C ALA A 57 -21.72 -2.08 -1.38
N ALA A 58 -20.71 -2.70 -1.99
CA ALA A 58 -20.89 -3.49 -3.21
C ALA A 58 -21.78 -4.72 -2.98
N ILE A 59 -21.65 -5.38 -1.83
CA ILE A 59 -22.49 -6.52 -1.41
C ILE A 59 -23.93 -6.06 -1.18
N GLU A 60 -24.13 -4.94 -0.49
CA GLU A 60 -25.46 -4.35 -0.26
C GLU A 60 -26.17 -4.03 -1.57
N HIS A 61 -25.49 -3.36 -2.51
CA HIS A 61 -26.05 -3.06 -3.83
C HIS A 61 -26.30 -4.31 -4.67
N LEU A 62 -25.45 -5.34 -4.58
CA LEU A 62 -25.68 -6.61 -5.27
C LEU A 62 -26.94 -7.30 -4.74
N ALA A 63 -27.14 -7.34 -3.42
CA ALA A 63 -28.32 -7.90 -2.78
C ALA A 63 -29.62 -7.14 -3.13
N ALA A 64 -29.51 -5.84 -3.42
CA ALA A 64 -30.60 -5.00 -3.90
C ALA A 64 -30.86 -5.07 -5.42
N GLU A 65 -30.17 -5.98 -6.15
CA GLU A 65 -30.21 -6.10 -7.62
C GLU A 65 -29.70 -4.83 -8.36
N GLU A 66 -28.97 -3.95 -7.67
CA GLU A 66 -28.38 -2.72 -8.21
C GLU A 66 -26.99 -2.99 -8.80
N HIS A 67 -26.91 -3.87 -9.80
CA HIS A 67 -25.64 -4.39 -10.33
C HIS A 67 -24.65 -3.31 -10.80
N GLY A 68 -25.14 -2.17 -11.28
CA GLY A 68 -24.29 -1.04 -11.69
C GLY A 68 -23.56 -0.39 -10.52
N GLU A 69 -24.26 -0.15 -9.41
CA GLU A 69 -23.67 0.39 -8.19
C GLU A 69 -22.81 -0.64 -7.47
N ALA A 70 -23.19 -1.91 -7.50
CA ALA A 70 -22.38 -3.01 -6.99
C ALA A 70 -21.02 -3.08 -7.71
N LEU A 71 -21.02 -3.02 -9.04
CA LEU A 71 -19.80 -2.98 -9.85
C LEU A 71 -18.97 -1.73 -9.57
N ARG A 72 -19.61 -0.56 -9.45
CA ARG A 72 -18.92 0.70 -9.16
C ARG A 72 -18.22 0.64 -7.80
N ASN A 73 -18.90 0.19 -6.76
CA ASN A 73 -18.32 0.06 -5.42
C ASN A 73 -17.21 -1.00 -5.36
N SER A 74 -17.37 -2.12 -6.09
CA SER A 74 -16.30 -3.12 -6.24
C SER A 74 -15.03 -2.51 -6.86
N ASN A 75 -15.16 -1.66 -7.89
CA ASN A 75 -14.02 -0.96 -8.50
C ASN A 75 -13.39 0.06 -7.53
N ILE A 76 -14.19 0.77 -6.73
CA ILE A 76 -13.69 1.69 -5.70
C ILE A 76 -12.89 0.93 -4.64
N ALA A 77 -13.41 -0.22 -4.19
CA ALA A 77 -12.69 -1.09 -3.27
C ALA A 77 -11.34 -1.54 -3.86
N LEU A 78 -11.34 -1.99 -5.11
CA LEU A 78 -10.13 -2.41 -5.82
C LEU A 78 -9.09 -1.28 -5.91
N LEU A 79 -9.51 -0.05 -6.22
CA LEU A 79 -8.63 1.11 -6.27
C LEU A 79 -7.94 1.36 -4.93
N HIS A 80 -8.71 1.35 -3.83
CA HIS A 80 -8.16 1.53 -2.49
C HIS A 80 -7.20 0.40 -2.10
N ALA A 81 -7.53 -0.84 -2.45
CA ALA A 81 -6.70 -2.01 -2.17
C ALA A 81 -5.35 -1.93 -2.91
N TYR A 82 -5.36 -1.63 -4.21
CA TYR A 82 -4.12 -1.50 -4.99
C TYR A 82 -3.25 -0.34 -4.51
N PHE A 83 -3.87 0.80 -4.18
CA PHE A 83 -3.13 1.93 -3.65
C PHE A 83 -2.43 1.58 -2.33
N ALA A 84 -3.16 0.99 -1.38
CA ALA A 84 -2.58 0.55 -0.11
C ALA A 84 -1.51 -0.53 -0.30
N ARG A 85 -1.71 -1.46 -1.24
CA ARG A 85 -0.72 -2.48 -1.58
C ARG A 85 0.58 -1.89 -2.11
N ALA A 86 0.50 -0.92 -3.01
CA ALA A 86 1.68 -0.28 -3.57
C ALA A 86 2.53 0.43 -2.49
N ILE A 87 1.87 1.08 -1.52
CA ILE A 87 2.57 1.70 -0.39
C ILE A 87 3.19 0.61 0.50
N LEU A 88 2.45 -0.46 0.82
CA LEU A 88 2.97 -1.56 1.64
C LEU A 88 4.21 -2.22 1.00
N ASP A 89 4.17 -2.47 -0.31
CA ASP A 89 5.30 -3.07 -1.03
C ASP A 89 6.51 -2.12 -1.08
N ALA A 90 6.27 -0.80 -1.16
CA ALA A 90 7.34 0.20 -1.07
C ALA A 90 7.99 0.20 0.33
N GLU A 91 7.20 0.21 1.39
CA GLU A 91 7.68 0.16 2.79
C GLU A 91 8.45 -1.12 3.09
N MET A 92 7.94 -2.25 2.61
CA MET A 92 8.62 -3.52 2.75
C MET A 92 9.98 -3.50 2.03
N THR A 93 10.05 -2.90 0.84
CA THR A 93 11.30 -2.73 0.11
C THR A 93 12.28 -1.86 0.88
N GLU A 94 11.82 -0.72 1.41
CA GLU A 94 12.62 0.19 2.25
C GLU A 94 13.17 -0.51 3.50
N HIS A 95 12.31 -1.25 4.19
CA HIS A 95 12.70 -2.02 5.36
C HIS A 95 13.81 -3.05 5.03
N TYR A 96 13.68 -3.78 3.92
CA TYR A 96 14.72 -4.73 3.49
C TYR A 96 16.03 -4.07 3.07
N LEU A 97 15.99 -2.81 2.64
CA LEU A 97 17.18 -2.02 2.30
C LEU A 97 17.83 -1.35 3.52
N GLY A 98 17.21 -1.42 4.71
CA GLY A 98 17.72 -0.84 5.95
C GLY A 98 17.39 0.65 6.14
N GLU A 99 16.64 1.26 5.21
CA GLU A 99 16.19 2.65 5.30
C GLU A 99 14.76 2.69 5.86
N SER A 100 14.60 2.75 7.19
CA SER A 100 13.28 2.58 7.81
C SER A 100 12.35 3.82 7.76
N ASN A 101 12.76 4.94 7.14
CA ASN A 101 12.10 6.25 7.31
C ASN A 101 11.95 7.09 6.02
N PHE A 102 12.14 6.55 4.80
CA PHE A 102 12.18 7.39 3.59
C PHE A 102 10.79 7.91 3.16
N LEU A 103 9.72 7.12 3.34
CA LEU A 103 8.35 7.47 2.94
C LEU A 103 7.47 8.09 4.03
N GLU A 104 8.02 8.77 5.04
CA GLU A 104 7.22 9.64 5.92
C GLU A 104 6.72 10.87 5.14
N ILE A 105 5.65 10.72 4.37
CA ILE A 105 4.83 11.83 3.85
C ILE A 105 3.88 12.27 4.97
N ASP A 106 4.44 12.63 6.13
CA ASP A 106 3.73 13.47 7.08
C ASP A 106 4.20 14.91 6.85
N GLY A 107 3.28 15.88 6.88
CA GLY A 107 3.49 17.28 6.50
C GLY A 107 4.44 18.09 7.41
N GLY A 108 5.50 17.47 7.91
CA GLY A 108 6.46 18.01 8.87
C GLY A 108 7.91 17.64 8.54
N MET A 109 8.34 17.73 7.27
CA MET A 109 9.78 17.77 6.97
C MET A 109 10.34 19.16 7.31
N SER A 110 10.42 19.52 8.60
CA SER A 110 11.20 20.69 9.02
C SER A 110 12.70 20.38 9.17
N ASP A 111 13.07 19.12 9.38
CA ASP A 111 14.42 18.78 9.89
C ASP A 111 15.26 17.92 8.91
N TRP A 112 14.78 17.69 7.69
CA TRP A 112 15.50 16.86 6.71
C TRP A 112 16.88 17.43 6.34
N LYS A 113 17.04 18.75 6.36
CA LYS A 113 18.32 19.40 6.09
C LYS A 113 19.34 19.13 7.18
N ASP A 114 18.89 19.11 8.43
CA ASP A 114 19.77 18.89 9.58
C ASP A 114 20.17 17.42 9.67
N PHE A 115 19.26 16.50 9.32
CA PHE A 115 19.57 15.08 9.14
C PHE A 115 20.63 14.88 8.04
N VAL A 116 20.41 15.39 6.83
CA VAL A 116 21.35 15.26 5.71
C VAL A 116 22.70 15.89 6.03
N ALA A 117 22.72 17.05 6.70
CA ALA A 117 23.96 17.68 7.15
C ALA A 117 24.71 16.83 8.20
N GLY A 118 23.97 16.14 9.09
CA GLY A 118 24.52 15.20 10.06
C GLY A 118 25.22 14.02 9.39
N GLU A 119 24.51 13.35 8.47
CA GLU A 119 25.03 12.18 7.74
C GLU A 119 26.24 12.54 6.85
N MET A 120 26.18 13.68 6.16
CA MET A 120 27.31 14.14 5.34
C MET A 120 28.57 14.43 6.16
N ARG A 121 28.42 14.96 7.37
CA ARG A 121 29.56 15.21 8.26
C ARG A 121 30.19 13.91 8.75
N ILE A 122 29.38 12.89 9.07
CA ILE A 122 29.89 11.56 9.46
C ILE A 122 30.69 10.95 8.30
N LEU A 123 30.14 11.01 7.08
CA LEU A 123 30.84 10.55 5.88
C LEU A 123 32.15 11.29 5.62
N GLU A 124 32.20 12.61 5.84
CA GLU A 124 33.45 13.38 5.73
C GLU A 124 34.50 12.93 6.75
N GLU A 125 34.11 12.71 8.01
CA GLU A 125 35.00 12.24 9.07
C GLU A 125 35.58 10.85 8.74
N GLU A 126 34.75 9.93 8.26
CA GLU A 126 35.17 8.59 7.85
C GLU A 126 36.12 8.62 6.62
N ILE A 127 35.83 9.47 5.63
CA ILE A 127 36.71 9.64 4.46
C ILE A 127 38.08 10.18 4.87
N VAL A 128 38.13 11.11 5.83
CA VAL A 128 39.39 11.66 6.32
C VAL A 128 40.20 10.59 7.07
N ALA A 129 39.55 9.82 7.94
CA ALA A 129 40.20 8.71 8.65
C ALA A 129 40.77 7.66 7.69
N LEU A 130 39.98 7.22 6.71
CA LEU A 130 40.42 6.27 5.69
C LEU A 130 41.60 6.80 4.85
N ARG A 131 41.62 8.09 4.55
CA ARG A 131 42.75 8.71 3.83
C ARG A 131 44.03 8.74 4.68
N GLN A 132 43.91 8.94 6.00
CA GLN A 132 45.05 8.85 6.91
C GLN A 132 45.57 7.41 7.01
N GLU A 133 44.68 6.43 7.17
CA GLU A 133 45.07 5.01 7.18
C GLU A 133 45.79 4.59 5.90
N ILE A 134 45.31 5.04 4.73
CA ILE A 134 45.98 4.77 3.44
C ILE A 134 47.37 5.43 3.38
N ALA A 135 47.52 6.65 3.89
CA ALA A 135 48.79 7.36 3.89
C ALA A 135 49.82 6.72 4.85
N GLU A 136 49.36 6.21 5.99
CA GLU A 136 50.18 5.49 6.97
C GLU A 136 50.57 4.10 6.50
N ALA A 137 49.69 3.38 5.80
CA ALA A 137 49.99 2.07 5.22
C ALA A 137 50.92 2.13 4.00
N GLY A 138 51.09 3.32 3.39
CA GLY A 138 51.95 3.56 2.23
C GLY A 138 53.34 4.15 2.56
N SER A 139 53.64 4.45 3.83
CA SER A 139 54.97 4.88 4.33
C SER A 139 55.76 3.72 4.93
#